data_AF-A0A968DHQ8-F1
#
_entry.id   AF-A0A968DHQ8-F1
#
_cell.length_a   1.000
_cell.length_b   1.000
_cell.length_c   1.000
_cell.angle_alpha   90.00
_cell.angle_beta   90.00
_cell.angle_gamma   90.00
#
_symmetry.space_group_name_H-M   'P 1'
#
loop_
_entity.id
_entity.type
_entity.pdbx_description
1 polymer ?
#
loop_
_entity_poly.entity_id
_entity_poly.type
_entity_poly.pdbx_seq_one_letter_code
_entity_poly.pdbx_strand_id
1 'polypeptide(L)'
;SKQIFNTASHTTVDDSIDYLTQNKELQELVQQQSTGLAEEIMEELRERAFSLDTLIESAVRTTFRLKPRSEIPPPPVEVREHAERLRKKKRA
;
A
#
# COMPACT_ATOMS: atom_id res chain seq x y z
N SER A 1 35.95 -4.62 -4.75
CA SER A 1 35.02 -3.49 -4.65
C SER A 1 33.76 -3.83 -3.83
N LYS A 2 32.92 -4.81 -4.22
CA LYS A 2 31.72 -5.22 -3.45
C LYS A 2 31.98 -5.64 -1.98
N GLN A 3 33.10 -6.31 -1.71
CA GLN A 3 33.41 -6.74 -0.35
C GLN A 3 33.74 -5.57 0.59
N ILE A 4 34.47 -4.56 0.11
CA ILE A 4 34.80 -3.36 0.90
C ILE A 4 33.53 -2.56 1.21
N PHE A 5 32.62 -2.48 0.25
CA PHE A 5 31.31 -1.85 0.43
C PHE A 5 30.49 -2.56 1.51
N ASN A 6 30.36 -3.90 1.44
CA ASN A 6 29.63 -4.66 2.45
C ASN A 6 30.25 -4.51 3.84
N THR A 7 31.58 -4.60 3.96
CA THR A 7 32.26 -4.44 5.24
C THR A 7 32.05 -3.02 5.79
N ALA A 8 32.22 -1.98 4.97
CA ALA A 8 31.99 -0.60 5.39
C ALA A 8 30.53 -0.34 5.82
N SER A 9 29.55 -0.91 5.12
CA SER A 9 28.13 -0.80 5.52
C SER A 9 27.86 -1.51 6.85
N HIS A 10 28.43 -2.70 7.07
CA HIS A 10 28.28 -3.41 8.33
C HIS A 10 28.92 -2.66 9.50
N THR A 11 30.15 -2.17 9.35
CA THR A 11 30.85 -1.43 10.41
C THR A 11 30.11 -0.14 10.79
N THR A 12 29.64 0.63 9.81
CA THR A 12 28.87 1.85 10.08
C THR A 12 27.56 1.56 10.81
N VAL A 13 26.89 0.44 10.50
CA VAL A 13 25.65 0.04 11.19
C VAL A 13 25.93 -0.37 12.63
N ASP A 14 26.95 -1.22 12.85
CA ASP A 14 27.32 -1.67 14.20
C ASP A 14 27.76 -0.49 15.09
N ASP A 15 28.58 0.43 14.57
CA ASP A 15 29.02 1.63 15.29
C ASP A 15 27.83 2.55 15.65
N SER A 16 26.84 2.66 14.75
CA SER A 16 25.63 3.45 14.99
C SER A 16 24.75 2.82 16.07
N ILE A 17 24.64 1.49 16.10
CA ILE A 17 23.90 0.74 17.12
C ILE A 17 24.58 0.90 18.48
N ASP A 18 25.90 0.77 18.57
CA ASP A 18 26.64 0.94 19.82
C ASP A 18 26.51 2.36 20.38
N TYR A 19 26.57 3.38 19.52
CA TYR A 19 26.40 4.78 19.92
C TYR A 19 24.98 5.07 20.44
N LEU A 20 23.96 4.50 19.79
CA LEU A 20 22.56 4.61 20.25
C LEU A 20 22.33 3.86 21.57
N THR A 21 23.02 2.73 21.77
CA THR A 21 22.85 1.91 22.99
C THR A 21 23.46 2.57 24.23
N GLN A 22 24.47 3.41 24.05
CA GLN A 22 25.13 4.12 25.13
C GLN A 22 24.42 5.42 25.55
N ASN A 23 23.48 5.94 24.73
CA ASN A 23 22.77 7.18 24.98
C ASN A 23 21.25 6.98 25.06
N LYS A 24 20.73 6.86 26.28
CA LYS A 24 19.29 6.67 26.54
C LYS A 24 18.40 7.82 26.04
N GLU A 25 18.88 9.06 26.09
CA GLU A 25 18.16 10.23 25.53
C GLU A 25 17.99 10.13 24.00
N LEU A 26 19.00 9.60 23.29
CA LEU A 26 18.91 9.39 21.86
C LEU A 26 18.01 8.20 21.51
N GLN A 27 17.98 7.16 22.35
CA GLN A 27 16.99 6.09 22.23
C GLN A 27 15.57 6.64 22.33
N GLU A 28 15.26 7.43 23.36
CA GLU A 28 13.93 8.01 23.53
C GLU A 28 13.55 8.92 22.36
N LEU A 29 14.47 9.75 21.85
CA LEU A 29 14.20 10.63 20.71
C LEU A 29 13.96 9.86 19.40
N VAL A 30 14.78 8.84 19.11
CA VAL A 30 14.59 7.96 17.94
C VAL A 30 13.30 7.17 18.07
N GLN A 31 12.99 6.69 19.26
CA GLN A 31 11.79 5.93 19.53
C GLN A 31 10.55 6.81 19.38
N GLN A 32 10.56 8.03 19.91
CA GLN A 32 9.48 9.00 19.78
C GLN A 32 9.30 9.50 18.33
N GLN A 33 10.39 9.75 17.59
CA GLN A 33 10.31 10.08 16.16
C GLN A 33 9.83 8.89 15.32
N SER A 34 10.26 7.67 15.63
CA SER A 34 9.86 6.47 14.90
C SER A 34 8.37 6.17 15.05
N THR A 35 7.80 6.37 16.25
CA THR A 35 6.38 6.18 16.49
C THR A 35 5.54 7.24 15.77
N GLY A 36 5.98 8.51 15.76
CA GLY A 36 5.27 9.58 15.04
C GLY A 36 5.28 9.41 13.52
N LEU A 37 6.43 9.03 12.95
CA LEU A 37 6.54 8.74 11.51
C LEU A 37 5.74 7.50 11.11
N ALA A 38 5.75 6.45 11.95
CA ALA A 38 4.96 5.25 11.69
C ALA A 38 3.46 5.55 11.73
N GLU A 39 2.98 6.39 12.66
CA GLU A 39 1.59 6.83 12.69
C GLU A 39 1.21 7.63 11.45
N GLU A 40 2.06 8.57 11.00
CA GLU A 40 1.83 9.35 9.78
C GLU A 40 1.77 8.47 8.53
N ILE A 41 2.71 7.53 8.39
CA ILE A 41 2.72 6.55 7.29
C ILE A 41 1.46 5.67 7.35
N MET A 42 1.06 5.21 8.53
CA MET A 42 -0.13 4.37 8.70
C MET A 42 -1.40 5.13 8.39
N GLU A 43 -1.49 6.42 8.71
CA GLU A 43 -2.64 7.25 8.38
C GLU A 43 -2.69 7.56 6.87
N GLU A 44 -1.56 7.87 6.22
CA GLU A 44 -1.50 8.02 4.76
C GLU A 44 -1.82 6.69 4.04
N LEU A 45 -1.36 5.56 4.58
CA LEU A 45 -1.73 4.24 4.10
C LEU A 45 -3.21 3.96 4.33
N ARG A 46 -3.82 4.40 5.44
CA ARG A 46 -5.26 4.24 5.68
C ARG A 46 -6.08 5.05 4.68
N GLU A 47 -5.71 6.30 4.42
CA GLU A 47 -6.35 7.14 3.39
C GLU A 47 -6.22 6.49 2.00
N ARG A 48 -5.07 5.89 1.69
CA ARG A 48 -4.84 5.12 0.45
C ARG A 48 -5.43 3.71 0.47
N ALA A 49 -5.65 3.08 1.61
CA ALA A 49 -6.12 1.69 1.74
C ALA A 49 -7.58 1.54 1.31
N PHE A 50 -8.37 2.61 1.35
CA PHE A 50 -9.70 2.63 0.71
C PHE A 50 -9.64 2.34 -0.80
N SER A 51 -8.47 2.44 -1.44
CA SER A 51 -8.25 2.07 -2.84
C SER A 51 -7.77 0.64 -3.07
N LEU A 52 -7.61 -0.19 -2.03
CA LEU A 52 -7.05 -1.54 -2.18
C LEU A 52 -7.84 -2.42 -3.14
N ASP A 53 -9.18 -2.38 -3.10
CA ASP A 53 -10.03 -3.16 -4.00
C ASP A 53 -9.81 -2.75 -5.47
N THR A 54 -9.70 -1.44 -5.72
CA THR A 54 -9.40 -0.89 -7.04
C THR A 54 -7.98 -1.24 -7.51
N LEU A 55 -7.00 -1.24 -6.61
CA LEU A 55 -5.61 -1.62 -6.90
C LEU A 55 -5.51 -3.11 -7.24
N ILE A 56 -6.20 -3.97 -6.47
CA ILE A 56 -6.27 -5.41 -6.73
C ILE A 56 -7.00 -5.68 -8.05
N GLU A 57 -8.14 -5.03 -8.31
CA GLU A 57 -8.84 -5.12 -9.60
C GLU A 57 -7.91 -4.73 -10.76
N SER A 58 -7.17 -3.63 -10.60
CA SER A 58 -6.24 -3.13 -11.62
C SER A 58 -5.08 -4.10 -11.85
N ALA A 59 -4.53 -4.71 -10.78
CA ALA A 59 -3.47 -5.71 -10.87
C ALA A 59 -3.95 -7.00 -11.57
N VAL A 60 -5.14 -7.49 -11.20
CA VAL A 60 -5.77 -8.66 -11.84
C VAL A 60 -6.01 -8.37 -13.32
N ARG A 61 -6.63 -7.23 -13.65
CA ARG A 61 -6.90 -6.84 -15.04
C ARG A 61 -5.61 -6.69 -15.85
N THR A 62 -4.58 -6.06 -15.31
CA THR A 62 -3.28 -5.91 -15.98
C THR A 62 -2.63 -7.26 -16.25
N THR A 63 -2.69 -8.18 -15.29
CA THR A 63 -2.18 -9.55 -15.43
C THR A 63 -2.90 -10.31 -16.55
N PHE A 64 -4.22 -10.15 -16.65
CA PHE A 64 -5.05 -10.74 -17.71
C PHE A 64 -5.16 -9.86 -18.98
N ARG A 65 -4.43 -8.75 -19.07
CA ARG A 65 -4.51 -7.76 -20.17
C ARG A 65 -5.93 -7.27 -20.47
N LEU A 66 -6.78 -7.22 -19.45
CA LEU A 66 -8.14 -6.72 -19.53
C LEU A 66 -8.15 -5.20 -19.42
N LYS A 67 -9.09 -4.55 -20.11
CA LYS A 67 -9.27 -3.10 -20.03
C LYS A 67 -9.61 -2.66 -18.59
N PRO A 68 -9.09 -1.52 -18.13
CA PRO A 68 -9.50 -0.89 -16.87
C PRO A 68 -11.01 -0.68 -16.85
N ARG A 69 -11.63 -0.77 -15.66
CA ARG A 69 -13.09 -0.65 -15.53
C ARG A 69 -13.62 0.70 -16.01
N SER A 70 -12.83 1.77 -15.89
CA SER A 70 -13.14 3.11 -16.40
C SER A 70 -13.27 3.19 -17.93
N GLU A 71 -12.61 2.28 -18.67
CA GLU A 71 -12.59 2.27 -20.14
C GLU A 71 -13.62 1.29 -20.74
N ILE A 72 -14.37 0.58 -19.91
CA ILE A 72 -15.39 -0.36 -20.38
C ILE A 72 -16.64 0.45 -20.74
N PRO A 73 -17.10 0.42 -22.01
CA PRO A 73 -18.32 1.11 -22.39
C PRO A 73 -19.51 0.52 -21.63
N PRO A 74 -20.54 1.34 -21.32
CA PRO A 74 -21.73 0.84 -20.66
C PRO A 74 -22.38 -0.26 -21.50
N PRO A 75 -22.93 -1.31 -20.85
CA PRO A 75 -23.57 -2.40 -21.58
C PRO A 75 -24.78 -1.90 -22.39
N PRO A 76 -25.15 -2.60 -23.49
CA PRO A 76 -26.31 -2.26 -24.32
C PRO A 76 -27.60 -2.11 -23.50
N VAL A 77 -28.52 -1.27 -23.99
CA VAL A 77 -29.78 -0.92 -23.29
C VAL A 77 -30.58 -2.17 -22.92
N GLU A 78 -30.71 -3.12 -23.84
CA GLU A 78 -31.45 -4.38 -23.63
C GLU A 78 -30.90 -5.19 -22.43
N VAL A 79 -29.57 -5.24 -22.28
CA VAL A 79 -28.89 -5.93 -21.18
C VAL A 79 -29.14 -5.21 -19.86
N ARG A 80 -29.15 -3.87 -19.88
CA ARG A 80 -29.44 -3.05 -18.70
C ARG A 80 -30.87 -3.23 -18.21
N GLU A 81 -31.84 -3.17 -19.13
CA GLU A 81 -33.26 -3.38 -18.81
C GLU A 81 -33.53 -4.79 -18.29
N HIS A 82 -32.86 -5.80 -18.85
CA HIS A 82 -32.93 -7.16 -18.32
C HIS A 82 -32.40 -7.25 -16.89
N ALA A 83 -31.21 -6.68 -16.62
CA ALA A 83 -30.62 -6.66 -15.28
C ALA A 83 -31.50 -5.92 -14.25
N GLU A 84 -32.12 -4.81 -14.63
CA GLU A 84 -33.03 -4.05 -13.76
C GLU A 84 -34.31 -4.83 -13.43
N ARG A 85 -34.89 -5.54 -14.40
CA ARG A 85 -36.04 -6.42 -14.17
C ARG A 85 -35.71 -7.52 -13.16
N LEU A 86 -34.55 -8.17 -13.33
CA LEU A 86 -34.08 -9.20 -12.39
C LEU A 86 -33.86 -8.62 -10.97
N ARG A 87 -33.26 -7.44 -10.87
CA ARG A 87 -33.03 -6.77 -9.58
C ARG A 87 -34.33 -6.39 -8.89
N LYS A 88 -35.35 -5.93 -9.62
CA LYS A 88 -36.69 -5.64 -9.09
C LYS A 88 -37.36 -6.92 -8.57
N LYS A 89 -37.30 -8.02 -9.31
CA LYS A 89 -37.86 -9.32 -8.91
C LYS A 89 -37.22 -9.89 -7.64
N LYS A 90 -35.91 -9.67 -7.42
CA LYS A 90 -35.21 -10.12 -6.20
C LYS A 90 -35.56 -9.29 -4.95
N ARG A 91 -36.05 -8.06 -5.14
CA ARG A 91 -36.38 -7.12 -4.06
C ARG A 91 -37.86 -7.14 -3.66
N ALA A 92 -38.70 -7.78 -4.47
CA ALA A 92 -40.09 -8.08 -4.17
C ALA A 92 -40.18 -9.45 -3.47
#